data_AF-A0A257K5G3-F1
#
_entry.id   AF-A0A257K5G3-F1
#
_cell.length_a   1.000
_cell.length_b   1.000
_cell.length_c   1.000
_cell.angle_alpha   90.00
_cell.angle_beta   90.00
_cell.angle_gamma   90.00
#
_symmetry.space_group_name_H-M   'P 1'
#
loop_
_entity.id
_entity.type
_entity.pdbx_description
1 polymer ?
#
loop_
_entity_poly.entity_id
_entity_poly.type
_entity_poly.pdbx_seq_one_letter_code
_entity_poly.pdbx_strand_id
1 'polypeptide(L)'
;MSIVDLFREANGKLNGKHLLAIGTVLIYFLIAGIPSGFDKRFGILSLLISAPLALGISSFFLNLVRGNEVRVEQIFDGFKNYVPSLIMTILITLAVGFGLVLLIIPGIIIGIGFSMSYFILADNP
;
A
#
# COMPACT_ATOMS: atom_id res chain seq x y z
N MET A 1 -18.28 -6.40 18.47
CA MET A 1 -16.83 -6.68 18.57
C MET A 1 -16.19 -5.50 19.28
N SER A 2 -15.49 -5.72 20.40
CA SER A 2 -14.82 -4.63 21.11
C SER A 2 -13.48 -4.29 20.44
N ILE A 3 -12.95 -3.08 20.70
CA ILE A 3 -11.62 -2.68 20.22
C ILE A 3 -10.55 -3.66 20.74
N VAL A 4 -10.71 -4.17 21.96
CA VAL A 4 -9.82 -5.15 22.57
C VAL A 4 -9.81 -6.46 21.78
N ASP A 5 -10.97 -6.90 21.29
CA ASP A 5 -11.07 -8.11 20.46
C ASP A 5 -10.34 -7.96 19.13
N LEU A 6 -10.48 -6.80 18.48
CA LEU A 6 -9.77 -6.49 17.22
C LEU A 6 -8.25 -6.49 17.40
N PHE A 7 -7.75 -5.84 18.46
CA PHE A 7 -6.31 -5.84 18.77
C PHE A 7 -5.79 -7.25 19.06
N ARG A 8 -6.54 -8.04 19.83
CA ARG A 8 -6.19 -9.43 20.12
C ARG A 8 -6.14 -10.27 18.85
N GLU A 9 -7.11 -10.13 17.96
CA GLU A 9 -7.14 -10.86 16.69
C GLU A 9 -5.97 -10.44 15.77
N ALA A 10 -5.74 -9.15 15.61
CA ALA A 10 -4.64 -8.63 14.80
C ALA A 10 -3.28 -9.09 15.33
N ASN A 11 -3.07 -9.00 16.64
CA ASN A 11 -1.83 -9.48 17.27
C ASN A 11 -1.69 -11.00 17.15
N GLY A 12 -2.79 -11.75 17.24
CA GLY A 12 -2.82 -13.19 16.99
C GLY A 12 -2.36 -13.57 15.58
N LYS A 13 -2.80 -12.83 14.56
CA LYS A 13 -2.40 -13.05 13.15
C LYS A 13 -0.94 -12.68 12.87
N LEU A 14 -0.38 -11.76 13.66
CA LEU A 14 1.03 -11.33 13.57
C LEU A 14 1.98 -12.20 14.39
N ASN A 15 1.48 -13.01 15.33
CA ASN A 15 2.30 -13.77 16.25
C ASN A 15 3.24 -14.74 15.52
N GLY A 16 4.53 -14.72 15.85
CA GLY A 16 5.59 -15.45 15.14
C GLY A 16 6.06 -14.84 13.81
N LYS A 17 5.40 -13.78 13.31
CA LYS A 17 5.75 -13.09 12.04
C LYS A 17 6.05 -11.59 12.21
N HIS A 18 6.12 -11.09 13.45
CA HIS A 18 6.36 -9.67 13.74
C HIS A 18 7.62 -9.11 13.06
N LEU A 19 8.74 -9.83 13.13
CA LEU A 19 10.00 -9.37 12.50
C LEU A 19 9.88 -9.27 10.98
N LEU A 20 9.19 -10.23 10.35
CA LEU A 20 8.93 -10.21 8.91
C LEU A 20 8.04 -9.02 8.53
N ALA A 21 6.94 -8.77 9.26
CA ALA A 21 6.06 -7.64 9.01
C ALA A 21 6.77 -6.29 9.18
N ILE A 22 7.56 -6.13 10.25
CA ILE A 22 8.36 -4.93 10.48
C ILE A 22 9.38 -4.73 9.36
N GLY A 23 10.10 -5.80 8.98
CA GLY A 23 11.08 -5.77 7.89
C GLY A 23 10.46 -5.36 6.56
N THR A 24 9.31 -5.94 6.22
CA THR A 24 8.55 -5.60 5.00
C THR A 24 8.16 -4.12 4.98
N VAL A 25 7.58 -3.61 6.07
CA VAL A 25 7.16 -2.20 6.17
C VAL A 25 8.37 -1.27 6.07
N LEU A 26 9.46 -1.60 6.75
CA LEU A 26 10.69 -0.82 6.73
C LEU A 26 11.27 -0.75 5.31
N ILE A 27 11.37 -1.88 4.61
CA ILE A 27 11.86 -1.96 3.23
C ILE A 27 10.97 -1.14 2.29
N TYR A 28 9.65 -1.23 2.44
CA TYR A 28 8.71 -0.41 1.69
C TYR A 28 8.98 1.08 1.88
N PHE A 29 9.13 1.56 3.12
CA PHE A 29 9.44 2.97 3.39
C PHE A 29 10.80 3.40 2.84
N LEU A 30 11.82 2.53 2.91
CA LEU A 30 13.13 2.82 2.35
C LEU A 30 13.06 3.00 0.83
N ILE A 31 12.37 2.10 0.12
CA ILE A 31 12.33 2.12 -1.34
C ILE A 31 11.38 3.21 -1.85
N ALA A 32 10.18 3.33 -1.27
CA ALA A 32 9.17 4.27 -1.74
C ALA A 32 9.39 5.71 -1.25
N GLY A 33 9.96 5.90 -0.05
CA GLY A 33 10.03 7.19 0.63
C GLY A 33 11.36 7.94 0.48
N ILE A 34 12.49 7.24 0.45
CA ILE A 34 13.82 7.90 0.47
C ILE A 34 14.12 8.64 -0.84
N PRO A 35 13.97 8.06 -2.04
CA PRO A 35 14.48 8.71 -3.25
C PRO A 35 13.82 10.06 -3.55
N SER A 36 12.53 10.20 -3.23
CA SER A 36 11.76 11.44 -3.42
C SER A 36 12.09 12.53 -2.39
N GLY A 37 12.65 12.17 -1.23
CA GLY A 37 13.06 13.12 -0.18
C GLY A 37 14.41 13.79 -0.45
N PHE A 38 15.28 13.19 -1.27
CA PHE A 38 16.63 13.70 -1.55
C PHE A 38 16.67 14.65 -2.75
N ASP A 39 16.01 14.31 -3.86
CA ASP A 39 15.98 15.15 -5.04
C ASP A 39 14.64 14.99 -5.79
N LYS A 40 14.01 16.12 -6.13
CA LYS A 40 12.76 16.18 -6.89
C LYS A 40 12.88 15.52 -8.27
N ARG A 41 14.09 15.43 -8.83
CA ARG A 41 14.35 14.73 -10.11
C ARG A 41 13.99 13.24 -10.05
N PHE A 42 14.07 12.62 -8.87
CA PHE A 42 13.62 11.25 -8.65
C PHE A 42 12.12 11.15 -8.38
N GLY A 43 11.37 12.24 -8.31
CA GLY A 43 9.95 12.22 -7.95
C GLY A 43 9.10 11.37 -8.90
N ILE A 44 9.33 11.50 -10.21
CA ILE A 44 8.58 10.73 -11.23
C ILE A 44 8.97 9.25 -11.18
N LEU A 45 10.26 8.96 -11.02
CA LEU A 45 10.76 7.58 -10.90
C LEU A 45 10.22 6.92 -9.62
N SER A 46 10.20 7.67 -8.51
CA SER A 46 9.64 7.23 -7.24
C SER A 46 8.14 6.97 -7.36
N LEU A 47 7.40 7.81 -8.08
CA LEU A 47 5.98 7.60 -8.35
C LEU A 47 5.74 6.29 -9.10
N LEU A 48 6.50 6.06 -10.18
CA LEU A 48 6.40 4.84 -11.01
C LEU A 48 6.73 3.57 -10.23
N ILE A 49 7.71 3.62 -9.33
CA ILE A 49 8.12 2.50 -8.49
C ILE A 49 7.16 2.31 -7.30
N SER A 50 6.64 3.39 -6.73
CA SER A 50 5.76 3.35 -5.55
C SER A 50 4.42 2.66 -5.83
N ALA A 51 3.89 2.78 -7.04
CA ALA A 51 2.62 2.20 -7.45
C ALA A 51 2.57 0.67 -7.32
N PRO A 52 3.46 -0.11 -7.98
CA PRO A 52 3.51 -1.56 -7.79
C PRO A 52 3.95 -1.95 -6.38
N LEU A 53 4.78 -1.16 -5.70
CA LEU A 53 5.14 -1.45 -4.29
C LEU A 53 3.94 -1.34 -3.35
N ALA A 54 3.06 -0.36 -3.57
CA ALA A 54 1.80 -0.21 -2.82
C ALA A 54 0.88 -1.41 -3.03
N LEU A 55 0.81 -1.93 -4.26
CA LEU A 55 0.10 -3.18 -4.54
C LEU A 55 0.76 -4.38 -3.85
N GLY A 56 2.08 -4.50 -3.92
CA GLY A 56 2.83 -5.61 -3.31
C GLY A 56 2.72 -5.67 -1.79
N ILE A 57 2.79 -4.53 -1.09
CA ILE A 57 2.58 -4.50 0.36
C ILE A 57 1.14 -4.84 0.75
N SER A 58 0.16 -4.44 -0.07
CA SER A 58 -1.25 -4.82 0.12
C SER A 58 -1.43 -6.33 -0.01
N SER A 59 -0.84 -6.95 -1.04
CA SER A 59 -0.81 -8.40 -1.24
C SER A 59 -0.12 -9.13 -0.08
N PHE A 60 1.00 -8.60 0.44
CA PHE A 60 1.70 -9.15 1.59
C PHE A 60 0.78 -9.23 2.82
N PHE A 61 0.10 -8.12 3.16
CA PHE A 61 -0.80 -8.11 4.32
C PHE A 61 -2.05 -8.98 4.13
N LEU A 62 -2.59 -9.06 2.91
CA LEU A 62 -3.68 -10.00 2.61
C LEU A 62 -3.26 -11.45 2.83
N ASN A 63 -2.08 -11.83 2.33
CA ASN A 63 -1.53 -13.17 2.55
C ASN A 63 -1.24 -13.46 4.02
N LEU A 64 -0.74 -12.47 4.76
CA LEU A 64 -0.49 -12.58 6.20
C LEU A 64 -1.79 -12.90 6.95
N VAL A 65 -2.86 -12.14 6.68
CA VAL A 65 -4.16 -12.30 7.35
C VAL A 65 -4.84 -13.61 6.97
N ARG A 66 -4.61 -14.11 5.74
CA ARG A 66 -5.12 -15.41 5.26
C ARG A 66 -4.36 -16.62 5.80
N GLY A 67 -3.24 -16.41 6.51
CA GLY A 67 -2.41 -17.51 7.01
C GLY A 67 -1.50 -18.14 5.96
N ASN A 68 -1.37 -17.53 4.77
CA ASN A 68 -0.45 -18.00 3.74
C ASN A 68 1.02 -17.81 4.16
N GLU A 69 1.92 -18.51 3.47
CA GLU A 69 3.35 -18.22 3.58
C GLU A 69 3.62 -16.80 3.08
N VAL A 70 4.28 -16.02 3.94
CA VAL A 70 4.63 -14.64 3.62
C VAL A 70 6.14 -14.47 3.62
N ARG A 71 6.63 -13.73 2.63
CA ARG A 71 8.05 -13.40 2.51
C ARG A 71 8.21 -11.95 2.07
N VAL A 72 9.36 -11.36 2.40
CA VAL A 72 9.64 -9.94 2.13
C VAL A 72 9.64 -9.64 0.63
N GLU A 73 10.04 -10.62 -0.20
CA GLU A 73 10.11 -10.47 -1.65
C GLU A 73 8.74 -10.25 -2.29
N GLN A 74 7.64 -10.58 -1.60
CA GLN A 74 6.27 -10.37 -2.10
C GLN A 74 5.93 -8.89 -2.32
N ILE A 75 6.67 -7.96 -1.70
CA ILE A 75 6.54 -6.54 -2.00
C ILE A 75 6.81 -6.27 -3.49
N PHE A 76 7.66 -7.06 -4.13
CA PHE A 76 7.96 -6.95 -5.55
C PHE A 76 6.96 -7.69 -6.45
N ASP A 77 6.05 -8.49 -5.89
CA ASP A 77 5.01 -9.18 -6.69
C ASP A 77 4.04 -8.19 -7.34
N GLY A 78 3.86 -6.99 -6.77
CA GLY A 78 3.05 -5.95 -7.39
C GLY A 78 3.58 -5.47 -8.76
N PHE A 79 4.86 -5.71 -9.08
CA PHE A 79 5.42 -5.45 -10.41
C PHE A 79 4.92 -6.42 -11.47
N LYS A 80 4.39 -7.60 -11.08
CA LYS A 80 3.75 -8.52 -12.03
C LYS A 80 2.48 -7.89 -12.64
N ASN A 81 1.77 -7.08 -11.83
CA ASN A 81 0.59 -6.32 -12.23
C ASN A 81 0.90 -4.82 -12.28
N TYR A 82 1.96 -4.47 -13.03
CA TYR A 82 2.46 -3.10 -13.12
C TYR A 82 1.46 -2.14 -13.77
N VAL A 83 0.86 -2.54 -14.89
CA VAL A 83 -0.09 -1.66 -15.62
C VAL A 83 -1.35 -1.37 -14.78
N PRO A 84 -2.03 -2.37 -14.18
CA PRO A 84 -3.17 -2.11 -13.30
C PRO A 84 -2.81 -1.23 -12.09
N SER A 85 -1.66 -1.46 -11.44
CA SER A 85 -1.24 -0.66 -10.28
C SER A 85 -0.92 0.79 -10.64
N LEU A 86 -0.34 1.05 -11.82
CA LEU A 86 -0.15 2.41 -12.32
C LEU A 86 -1.47 3.11 -12.61
N ILE A 87 -2.38 2.46 -13.33
CA ILE A 87 -3.70 3.02 -13.65
C ILE A 87 -4.44 3.40 -12.37
N MET A 88 -4.44 2.51 -11.38
CA MET A 88 -5.02 2.75 -10.05
C MET A 88 -4.40 3.99 -9.39
N THR A 89 -3.07 4.08 -9.37
CA THR A 89 -2.36 5.20 -8.74
C THR A 89 -2.68 6.53 -9.42
N ILE A 90 -2.71 6.56 -10.76
CA ILE A 90 -3.06 7.74 -11.54
C ILE A 90 -4.51 8.16 -11.26
N LEU A 91 -5.45 7.20 -11.27
CA LEU A 91 -6.86 7.46 -11.03
C LEU A 91 -7.11 8.04 -9.63
N ILE A 92 -6.50 7.44 -8.60
CA ILE A 92 -6.60 7.91 -7.22
C ILE A 92 -5.96 9.29 -7.08
N THR A 93 -4.77 9.49 -7.64
CA THR A 93 -4.06 10.78 -7.56
C THR A 93 -4.85 11.90 -8.22
N LEU A 94 -5.45 11.64 -9.40
CA LEU A 94 -6.31 12.61 -10.08
C LEU A 94 -7.58 12.87 -9.27
N ALA A 95 -8.29 11.83 -8.81
CA ALA A 95 -9.53 11.99 -8.06
C ALA A 95 -9.31 12.77 -6.76
N VAL A 96 -8.27 12.43 -5.99
CA VAL A 96 -7.88 13.14 -4.76
C VAL A 96 -7.41 14.54 -5.09
N GLY A 97 -6.59 14.73 -6.12
CA GLY A 97 -6.10 16.04 -6.56
C GLY A 97 -7.24 16.99 -6.94
N PHE A 98 -8.21 16.52 -7.75
CA PHE A 98 -9.41 17.27 -8.07
C PHE A 98 -10.23 17.59 -6.82
N GLY A 99 -10.42 16.59 -5.94
CA GLY A 99 -11.10 16.79 -4.67
C GLY A 99 -10.46 17.90 -3.86
N LEU A 100 -9.14 17.85 -3.66
CA LEU A 100 -8.37 18.83 -2.90
C LEU A 100 -8.41 20.24 -3.51
N VAL A 101 -8.35 20.35 -4.85
CA VAL A 101 -8.43 21.63 -5.56
C VAL A 101 -9.82 22.26 -5.41
N LEU A 102 -10.88 21.46 -5.47
CA LEU A 102 -12.24 21.96 -5.29
C LEU A 102 -12.45 22.44 -3.84
N LEU A 103 -12.16 21.57 -2.86
CA LEU A 103 -12.26 21.80 -1.42
C LEU A 103 -11.45 20.71 -0.68
N ILE A 104 -10.69 21.08 0.36
CA ILE A 104 -9.84 20.13 1.11
C ILE A 104 -10.63 18.91 1.64
N ILE A 105 -11.85 19.13 2.15
CA ILE A 105 -12.68 18.07 2.75
C ILE A 105 -13.06 16.98 1.72
N PRO A 106 -13.64 17.30 0.56
CA PRO A 106 -13.85 16.33 -0.53
C PRO A 106 -12.62 15.53 -0.93
N GLY A 107 -11.45 16.16 -1.02
CA GLY A 107 -10.21 15.45 -1.33
C GLY A 107 -9.86 14.37 -0.29
N ILE A 108 -10.01 14.70 1.00
CA ILE A 108 -9.79 13.73 2.10
C ILE A 108 -10.81 12.59 2.03
N ILE A 109 -12.10 12.89 1.81
CA ILE A 109 -13.16 11.86 1.70
C ILE A 109 -12.84 10.89 0.56
N ILE A 110 -12.44 11.40 -0.60
CA ILE A 110 -12.04 10.60 -1.75
C ILE A 110 -10.80 9.75 -1.43
N GLY A 111 -9.79 10.33 -0.80
CA GLY A 111 -8.56 9.62 -0.42
C GLY A 111 -8.83 8.45 0.54
N ILE A 112 -9.70 8.65 1.53
CA ILE A 112 -10.11 7.58 2.45
C ILE A 112 -10.96 6.55 1.69
N GLY A 113 -11.87 6.97 0.80
CA GLY A 113 -12.69 6.06 0.01
C GLY A 113 -11.86 5.11 -0.88
N PHE A 114 -10.76 5.60 -1.44
CA PHE A 114 -9.84 4.81 -2.26
C PHE A 114 -8.75 4.07 -1.45
N SER A 115 -8.74 4.14 -0.11
CA SER A 115 -7.70 3.48 0.70
C SER A 115 -7.71 1.95 0.56
N MET A 116 -8.88 1.37 0.23
CA MET A 116 -9.07 -0.08 0.06
C MET A 116 -8.76 -0.58 -1.35
N SER A 117 -8.50 0.32 -2.28
CA SER A 117 -8.40 0.02 -3.71
C SER A 117 -7.26 -0.91 -4.06
N TYR A 118 -6.07 -0.73 -3.47
CA TYR A 118 -4.94 -1.63 -3.69
C TYR A 118 -5.19 -3.04 -3.13
N PHE A 119 -5.97 -3.18 -2.06
CA PHE A 119 -6.35 -4.50 -1.53
C PHE A 119 -7.33 -5.22 -2.45
N ILE A 120 -8.30 -4.49 -3.02
CA ILE A 120 -9.25 -5.05 -3.99
C ILE A 120 -8.51 -5.48 -5.26
N LEU A 121 -7.58 -4.65 -5.76
CA LEU A 121 -6.76 -4.98 -6.92
C LEU A 121 -5.81 -6.15 -6.65
N ALA A 122 -5.27 -6.28 -5.44
CA ALA A 122 -4.46 -7.44 -5.06
C ALA A 122 -5.26 -8.75 -5.08
N ASP A 123 -6.54 -8.69 -4.72
CA ASP A 123 -7.45 -9.83 -4.75
C ASP A 123 -7.98 -10.15 -6.15
N ASN A 124 -8.18 -9.12 -6.99
CA ASN A 124 -8.69 -9.23 -8.36
C ASN A 124 -7.79 -8.41 -9.30
N PRO A 125 -6.61 -8.96 -9.68
CA PRO A 125 -5.57 -8.25 -10.43
C PRO A 125 -5.92 -7.92 -11.87
#